data_AF-A0A6P8IRU7-F1
#
_entry.id   AF-A0A6P8IRU7-F1
#
_cell.length_a   1.000
_cell.length_b   1.000
_cell.length_c   1.000
_cell.angle_alpha   90.00
_cell.angle_beta   90.00
_cell.angle_gamma   90.00
#
_symmetry.space_group_name_H-M   'P 1'
#
loop_
_entity.id
_entity.type
_entity.pdbx_description
1 polymer ?
#
loop_
_entity_poly.entity_id
_entity_poly.type
_entity_poly.pdbx_seq_one_letter_code
_entity_poly.pdbx_strand_id
1 'polypeptide(L)'
;MTMTPNMILFVAVFGIFVVLVKSQSYDVLCSDIRGDKCVKDENCKCSEATFICNRFSRCDRPTLEDIRYRQPCRGIFKSSCVDDSDCNCKGDRLVCEDNECVRSKTITAF
;
A
#
# COMPACT_ATOMS: atom_id res chain seq x y z
N MET A 1 -28.03 -28.76 44.90
CA MET A 1 -27.28 -29.28 43.74
C MET A 1 -25.90 -28.66 43.77
N THR A 2 -24.89 -29.43 44.17
CA THR A 2 -23.50 -28.97 44.36
C THR A 2 -22.71 -29.15 43.07
N MET A 3 -22.26 -28.05 42.46
CA MET A 3 -21.35 -28.09 41.31
C MET A 3 -20.01 -28.70 41.73
N THR A 4 -19.52 -29.68 40.96
CA THR A 4 -18.20 -30.28 41.18
C THR A 4 -17.10 -29.30 40.75
N PRO A 5 -15.90 -29.33 41.36
CA PRO A 5 -14.82 -28.38 41.10
C PRO A 5 -14.38 -28.34 39.63
N ASN A 6 -14.56 -29.44 38.89
CA ASN A 6 -14.31 -29.51 37.45
C ASN A 6 -15.27 -28.61 36.65
N MET A 7 -16.50 -28.44 37.10
CA MET A 7 -17.51 -27.62 36.40
C MET A 7 -17.22 -26.12 36.53
N ILE A 8 -16.61 -25.69 37.64
CA ILE A 8 -16.19 -24.30 37.87
C ILE A 8 -15.02 -23.92 36.93
N LEU A 9 -14.09 -24.86 36.71
CA LEU A 9 -12.96 -24.66 35.79
C LEU A 9 -13.44 -24.47 34.35
N PHE A 10 -14.41 -25.28 33.91
CA PHE A 10 -14.98 -25.16 32.56
C PHE A 10 -15.68 -23.81 32.32
N VAL A 11 -16.43 -23.30 33.29
CA VAL A 11 -17.11 -21.99 33.18
C VAL A 11 -16.10 -20.84 33.15
N ALA A 12 -15.01 -20.91 33.95
CA ALA A 12 -13.96 -19.90 33.94
C ALA A 12 -13.19 -19.87 32.61
N VAL A 13 -12.87 -21.04 32.04
CA VAL A 13 -12.15 -21.15 30.76
C VAL A 13 -13.02 -20.71 29.58
N PHE A 14 -14.32 -21.05 29.57
CA PHE A 14 -15.25 -20.57 28.54
C PHE A 14 -15.51 -19.06 28.65
N GLY A 15 -15.59 -18.50 29.86
CA GLY A 15 -15.74 -17.07 30.08
C GLY A 15 -14.57 -16.24 29.54
N ILE A 16 -13.33 -16.76 29.66
CA ILE A 16 -12.12 -16.11 29.11
C ILE A 16 -12.09 -16.20 27.57
N PHE A 17 -12.52 -17.33 26.99
CA PHE A 17 -12.58 -17.49 25.53
C PHE A 17 -13.58 -16.53 24.85
N VAL A 18 -14.72 -16.24 25.48
CA VAL A 18 -15.73 -15.33 24.89
C VAL A 18 -15.26 -13.87 24.89
N VAL A 19 -14.36 -13.47 25.80
CA VAL A 19 -13.82 -12.09 25.84
C VAL A 19 -12.73 -11.87 24.77
N LEU A 20 -12.01 -12.90 24.34
CA LEU A 20 -10.91 -12.77 23.38
C LEU A 20 -11.35 -12.80 21.91
N VAL A 21 -12.58 -13.24 21.59
CA VAL A 21 -13.10 -13.29 20.20
C VAL A 21 -13.89 -12.02 19.85
N LYS A 22 -13.50 -10.87 20.39
CA LYS A 22 -13.90 -9.56 19.87
C LYS A 22 -12.70 -8.84 19.24
N SER A 23 -12.02 -9.51 18.32
CA SER A 23 -11.27 -8.80 17.27
C SER A 23 -12.29 -8.16 16.33
N GLN A 24 -12.82 -7.02 16.75
CA GLN A 24 -13.66 -6.16 15.92
C GLN A 24 -12.74 -5.59 14.83
N SER A 25 -12.59 -6.30 13.72
CA SER A 25 -12.16 -5.70 12.48
C SER A 25 -13.20 -4.64 12.15
N TYR A 26 -12.88 -3.38 12.46
CA TYR A 26 -13.61 -2.26 11.92
C TYR A 26 -13.36 -2.32 10.41
N ASP A 27 -14.32 -2.88 9.68
CA ASP A 27 -14.44 -2.63 8.24
C ASP A 27 -14.70 -1.13 8.10
N VAL A 28 -13.61 -0.36 8.01
CA VAL A 28 -13.67 1.04 7.60
C VAL A 28 -14.27 0.98 6.20
N LEU A 29 -15.53 1.39 6.06
CA LEU A 29 -16.16 1.50 4.76
C LEU A 29 -15.27 2.39 3.90
N CYS A 30 -14.83 1.89 2.75
CA CYS A 30 -13.92 2.60 1.87
C CYS A 30 -14.46 3.97 1.40
N SER A 31 -15.77 4.21 1.54
CA SER A 31 -16.39 5.53 1.32
C SER A 31 -15.82 6.62 2.22
N ASP A 32 -15.39 6.25 3.43
CA ASP A 32 -15.04 7.21 4.47
C ASP A 32 -13.59 7.68 4.36
N ILE A 33 -12.73 6.90 3.70
CA ILE A 33 -11.31 7.23 3.48
C ILE A 33 -11.14 8.27 2.37
N ARG A 34 -12.11 8.38 1.45
CA ARG A 34 -11.99 9.27 0.30
C ARG A 34 -12.03 10.74 0.76
N GLY A 35 -10.97 11.48 0.45
CA GLY A 35 -10.81 12.88 0.84
C GLY A 35 -10.12 13.09 2.19
N ASP A 36 -9.75 12.02 2.90
CA ASP A 36 -8.96 12.12 4.12
C ASP A 36 -7.56 12.64 3.87
N LYS A 37 -6.98 13.31 4.88
CA LYS A 37 -5.59 13.76 4.81
C LYS A 37 -4.64 12.57 4.93
N CYS A 38 -3.59 12.58 4.12
CA CYS A 38 -2.59 11.52 4.12
C CYS A 38 -1.19 12.10 3.95
N VAL A 39 -0.19 11.29 4.30
CA VAL A 39 1.23 11.59 4.06
C VAL A 39 1.84 10.54 3.14
N LYS A 40 1.36 9.31 3.23
CA LYS A 40 1.80 8.18 2.41
C LYS A 40 0.62 7.34 1.95
N ASP A 41 0.85 6.50 0.95
CA ASP A 41 -0.19 5.63 0.37
C ASP A 41 -0.73 4.62 1.39
N GLU A 42 0.07 4.23 2.39
CA GLU A 42 -0.37 3.32 3.43
C GLU A 42 -1.48 3.91 4.31
N ASN A 43 -1.63 5.24 4.35
CA ASN A 43 -2.74 5.90 5.03
C ASN A 43 -4.07 5.71 4.30
N CYS A 44 -4.03 5.34 3.01
CA CYS A 44 -5.21 5.20 2.16
C CYS A 44 -5.56 3.73 1.87
N LYS A 45 -5.06 2.79 2.68
CA LYS A 45 -5.34 1.36 2.50
C LYS A 45 -6.82 1.07 2.69
N CYS A 46 -7.45 0.55 1.64
CA CYS A 46 -8.76 -0.05 1.73
C CYS A 46 -8.81 -1.39 0.99
N SER A 47 -9.55 -2.35 1.53
CA SER A 47 -9.64 -3.72 1.00
C SER A 47 -10.36 -3.80 -0.35
N GLU A 48 -11.33 -2.92 -0.61
CA GLU A 48 -12.19 -2.99 -1.80
C GLU A 48 -11.75 -2.06 -2.95
N ALA A 49 -10.83 -1.12 -2.70
CA ALA A 49 -10.46 -0.11 -3.69
C ALA A 49 -9.02 0.39 -3.51
N THR A 50 -8.35 0.63 -4.64
CA THR A 50 -7.01 1.22 -4.69
C THR A 50 -7.10 2.75 -4.56
N PHE A 51 -6.86 3.24 -3.35
CA PHE A 51 -6.63 4.67 -3.08
C PHE A 51 -5.14 4.93 -2.90
N ILE A 52 -4.70 6.12 -3.30
CA ILE A 52 -3.34 6.61 -3.08
C ILE A 52 -3.39 7.95 -2.36
N CYS A 53 -2.27 8.34 -1.76
CA CYS A 53 -2.10 9.69 -1.28
C CYS A 53 -1.73 10.62 -2.44
N ASN A 54 -2.70 11.32 -3.00
CA ASN A 54 -2.49 12.16 -4.18
C ASN A 54 -1.59 13.37 -3.86
N ARG A 55 -1.20 14.13 -4.89
CA ARG A 55 -0.35 15.33 -4.73
C ARG A 55 -0.92 16.41 -3.81
N PHE A 56 -2.22 16.38 -3.54
CA PHE A 56 -2.90 17.31 -2.63
C PHE A 56 -2.93 16.80 -1.18
N SER A 57 -2.16 15.74 -0.88
CA SER A 57 -2.13 15.08 0.43
C SER A 57 -3.50 14.57 0.85
N ARG A 58 -4.27 14.04 -0.12
CA ARG A 58 -5.59 13.45 0.10
C ARG A 58 -5.68 12.03 -0.43
N CYS A 59 -6.39 11.17 0.28
CA CYS A 59 -6.73 9.84 -0.21
C CYS A 59 -7.78 9.94 -1.32
N ASP A 60 -7.39 9.61 -2.55
CA ASP A 60 -8.32 9.55 -3.68
C ASP A 60 -7.86 8.49 -4.69
N ARG A 61 -8.72 8.18 -5.65
CA ARG A 61 -8.37 7.26 -6.73
C ARG A 61 -7.22 7.85 -7.56
N PRO A 62 -6.24 7.02 -7.99
CA PRO A 62 -5.12 7.50 -8.78
C PRO A 62 -5.58 8.08 -10.12
N THR A 63 -5.10 9.27 -10.45
CA THR A 63 -5.30 9.90 -11.76
C THR A 63 -4.08 9.71 -12.67
N LEU A 64 -4.25 9.96 -13.97
CA LEU A 64 -3.12 9.98 -14.93
C LEU A 64 -2.05 11.00 -14.53
N GLU A 65 -2.45 12.11 -13.91
CA GLU A 65 -1.53 13.14 -13.46
C GLU A 65 -0.73 12.70 -12.23
N ASP A 66 -1.35 11.96 -11.30
CA ASP A 66 -0.64 11.34 -10.18
C ASP A 66 0.39 10.31 -10.68
N ILE A 67 -0.02 9.48 -11.66
CA ILE A 67 0.88 8.51 -12.29
C ILE A 67 2.07 9.23 -12.92
N ARG A 68 1.84 10.32 -13.67
CA ARG A 68 2.90 11.13 -14.28
C ARG A 68 3.83 11.74 -13.24
N TYR A 69 3.29 12.28 -12.14
CA TYR A 69 4.07 12.91 -11.08
C TYR A 69 4.97 11.91 -10.34
N ARG A 70 4.48 10.67 -10.19
CA ARG A 70 5.18 9.56 -9.53
C ARG A 70 6.16 8.82 -10.44
N GLN A 71 6.26 9.20 -11.72
CA GLN A 71 7.28 8.62 -12.59
C GLN A 71 8.67 8.97 -12.08
N PRO A 72 9.62 8.03 -12.17
CA PRO A 72 11.00 8.33 -11.85
C PRO A 72 11.49 9.43 -12.79
N CYS A 73 12.39 10.30 -12.32
CA CYS A 73 13.21 11.14 -13.22
C CYS A 73 12.39 11.92 -14.27
N ARG A 74 11.56 12.86 -13.81
CA ARG A 74 10.62 13.61 -14.66
C ARG A 74 11.33 14.22 -15.89
N GLY A 75 10.82 13.87 -17.08
CA GLY A 75 11.35 14.35 -18.37
C GLY A 75 12.44 13.45 -18.98
N ILE A 76 12.96 12.47 -18.22
CA ILE A 76 13.96 11.50 -18.68
C ILE A 76 13.34 10.11 -18.77
N PHE A 77 12.52 9.71 -17.78
CA PHE A 77 11.81 8.44 -17.91
C PHE A 77 10.91 8.43 -19.15
N LYS A 78 11.04 7.38 -19.96
CA LYS A 78 10.39 7.22 -21.27
C LYS A 78 10.79 8.29 -22.31
N SER A 79 11.89 9.01 -22.11
CA SER A 79 12.51 9.77 -23.20
C SER A 79 13.28 8.85 -24.13
N SER A 80 13.49 9.31 -25.36
CA SER A 80 14.36 8.62 -26.31
C SER A 80 15.82 8.63 -25.84
N CYS A 81 16.53 7.54 -26.08
CA CYS A 81 17.96 7.38 -25.79
C CYS A 81 18.64 6.54 -26.89
N VAL A 82 19.95 6.70 -26.98
CA VAL A 82 20.84 5.86 -27.79
C VAL A 82 21.62 4.90 -26.87
N ASP A 83 22.02 5.39 -25.70
CA ASP A 83 22.72 4.58 -24.70
C ASP A 83 22.35 5.00 -23.25
N ASP A 84 22.83 4.22 -22.27
CA ASP A 84 22.54 4.43 -20.84
C ASP A 84 22.94 5.82 -20.31
N SER A 85 23.91 6.49 -20.95
CA SER A 85 24.38 7.81 -20.52
C SER A 85 23.40 8.93 -20.84
N ASP A 86 22.47 8.71 -21.78
CA ASP A 86 21.37 9.63 -22.08
C ASP A 86 20.33 9.64 -20.95
N CYS A 87 20.27 8.58 -20.15
CA CYS A 87 19.28 8.38 -19.09
C CYS A 87 19.73 8.90 -17.72
N ASN A 88 20.41 10.04 -17.69
CA ASN A 88 21.04 10.61 -16.49
C ASN A 88 20.04 11.07 -15.43
N CYS A 89 19.78 10.23 -14.42
CA CYS A 89 18.93 10.57 -13.29
C CYS A 89 19.64 10.46 -11.94
N LYS A 90 19.44 11.45 -11.08
CA LYS A 90 20.07 11.54 -9.75
C LYS A 90 19.50 10.57 -8.70
N GLY A 91 18.33 9.98 -8.94
CA GLY A 91 17.62 9.15 -7.97
C GLY A 91 17.60 7.68 -8.38
N ASP A 92 16.81 7.37 -9.41
CA ASP A 92 16.67 6.00 -9.91
C ASP A 92 17.67 5.74 -11.04
N ARG A 93 18.29 4.56 -11.04
CA ARG A 93 19.12 4.13 -12.17
C ARG A 93 18.22 3.74 -13.34
N LEU A 94 18.19 4.61 -14.34
CA LEU A 94 17.57 4.34 -15.62
C LEU A 94 18.61 3.74 -16.59
N VAL A 95 18.13 2.91 -17.52
CA VAL A 95 18.91 2.30 -18.60
C VAL A 95 18.19 2.51 -19.91
N CYS A 96 18.93 2.53 -21.01
CA CYS A 96 18.36 2.62 -22.35
C CYS A 96 17.96 1.22 -22.84
N GLU A 97 16.65 0.97 -22.94
CA GLU A 97 16.08 -0.27 -23.46
C GLU A 97 15.08 0.08 -24.56
N ASP A 98 15.19 -0.56 -25.73
CA ASP A 98 14.32 -0.30 -26.88
C ASP A 98 14.27 1.20 -27.29
N ASN A 99 15.41 1.89 -27.23
CA ASN A 99 15.56 3.33 -27.46
C ASN A 99 14.75 4.23 -26.49
N GLU A 100 14.35 3.70 -25.33
CA GLU A 100 13.69 4.46 -24.26
C GLU A 100 14.40 4.31 -22.92
N CYS A 101 14.46 5.41 -22.15
CA CYS A 101 14.95 5.37 -20.78
C CYS A 101 13.93 4.70 -19.85
N VAL A 102 14.24 3.49 -19.38
CA VAL A 102 13.38 2.69 -18.49
C VAL A 102 14.10 2.34 -17.19
N ARG A 103 13.37 1.80 -16.22
CA ARG A 103 13.97 1.32 -14.96
C ARG A 103 14.79 0.06 -15.24
N SER A 104 15.99 0.00 -14.66
CA SER A 104 16.77 -1.23 -14.69
C SER A 104 16.00 -2.36 -14.01
N LYS A 105 15.73 -3.44 -14.75
CA LYS A 105 15.14 -4.66 -14.20
C LYS A 105 16.22 -5.37 -13.40
N THR A 106 16.28 -5.14 -12.08
CA THR A 106 17.10 -5.99 -11.22
C THR A 106 16.48 -7.38 -11.26
N ILE A 107 17.12 -8.31 -11.97
CA ILE A 107 16.73 -9.72 -11.92
C ILE A 107 17.06 -10.19 -10.50
N THR A 108 16.10 -10.11 -9.59
CA THR A 108 16.12 -10.92 -8.38
C THR A 108 15.96 -12.36 -8.84
N ALA A 109 17.09 -13.05 -9.03
CA ALA A 109 17.12 -14.49 -9.12
C ALA A 109 16.51 -15.03 -7.81
N PHE A 110 15.35 -15.67 -7.93
CA PHE A 110 14.74 -16.47 -6.88
C PHE A 110 14.95 -17.94 -7.21
#